data_AF-A0AAU8DUY4-F1
#
_entry.id   AF-A0AAU8DUY4-F1
#
_cell.length_a   1.000
_cell.length_b   1.000
_cell.length_c   1.000
_cell.angle_alpha   90.00
_cell.angle_beta   90.00
_cell.angle_gamma   90.00
#
_symmetry.space_group_name_H-M   'P 1'
#
loop_
_entity.id
_entity.type
_entity.pdbx_description
1 polymer ?
#
loop_
_entity_poly.entity_id
_entity_poly.type
_entity_poly.pdbx_seq_one_letter_code
_entity_poly.pdbx_strand_id
1 'polypeptide(L)'
;MPTVAPGSLSSTDQPTLVTGAVLLRPWVRDDVPALVSAYQEPEIQRWHARSMTYQEAEHWVADARAAWSTRNSQDLWIGVSRDEAFVV
;
A
#
# COMPACT_ATOMS: atom_id res chain seq x y z
N MET A 1 27.10 3.93 13.78
CA MET A 1 25.82 3.34 13.37
C MET A 1 25.75 3.40 11.85
N PRO A 2 25.38 2.33 11.13
CA PRO A 2 25.19 2.41 9.68
C PRO A 2 23.94 3.24 9.39
N THR A 3 24.02 4.18 8.45
CA THR A 3 22.87 4.98 7.99
C THR A 3 22.78 4.85 6.47
N VAL A 4 21.57 4.63 5.96
CA VAL A 4 21.31 4.56 4.51
C VAL A 4 21.07 5.98 3.99
N ALA A 5 21.71 6.35 2.87
CA ALA A 5 21.52 7.66 2.27
C ALA A 5 20.08 7.80 1.72
N PRO A 6 19.42 8.96 1.90
CA PRO A 6 18.08 9.20 1.35
C PRO A 6 18.00 8.86 -0.13
N GLY A 7 16.95 8.15 -0.54
CA GLY A 7 16.74 7.77 -1.94
C GLY A 7 17.49 6.52 -2.41
N SER A 8 18.37 5.91 -1.58
CA SER A 8 19.05 4.65 -1.94
C SER A 8 18.10 3.48 -2.18
N LEU A 9 16.90 3.51 -1.60
CA LEU A 9 15.89 2.46 -1.79
C LEU A 9 14.98 2.73 -3.01
N SER A 10 14.72 4.01 -3.32
CA SER A 10 13.88 4.40 -4.47
C SER A 10 14.58 4.28 -5.82
N SER A 11 15.91 4.09 -5.84
CA SER A 11 16.67 3.86 -7.07
C SER A 11 16.54 2.45 -7.62
N THR A 12 15.90 1.55 -6.88
CA THR A 12 15.61 0.16 -7.25
C THR A 12 14.11 -0.07 -7.26
N ASP A 13 13.63 -1.10 -7.96
CA ASP A 13 12.23 -1.51 -7.86
C ASP A 13 11.82 -1.76 -6.40
N GLN A 14 10.56 -1.49 -6.07
CA GLN A 14 10.08 -1.67 -4.70
C GLN A 14 10.19 -3.14 -4.30
N PRO A 15 10.87 -3.46 -3.19
CA PRO A 15 11.10 -4.84 -2.80
C PRO A 15 9.82 -5.48 -2.30
N THR A 16 9.78 -6.81 -2.40
CA THR A 16 8.82 -7.62 -1.67
C THR A 16 9.45 -8.04 -0.33
N LEU A 17 8.78 -7.76 0.77
CA LEU A 17 9.22 -8.09 2.14
C LEU A 17 8.28 -9.16 2.72
N VAL A 18 8.85 -10.16 3.39
CA VAL A 18 8.08 -11.25 4.00
C VAL A 18 8.46 -11.36 5.46
N THR A 19 7.47 -11.36 6.35
CA THR A 19 7.67 -11.59 7.79
C THR A 19 6.52 -12.40 8.38
N GLY A 20 6.81 -13.61 8.84
CA GLY A 20 5.80 -14.53 9.35
C GLY A 20 4.67 -14.77 8.32
N ALA A 21 3.45 -14.36 8.67
CA ALA A 21 2.26 -14.46 7.81
C ALA A 21 2.00 -13.21 6.94
N VAL A 22 2.85 -12.19 7.03
CA VAL A 22 2.68 -10.91 6.33
C VAL A 22 3.62 -10.83 5.12
N LEU A 23 3.03 -10.44 4.00
CA LEU A 23 3.71 -10.12 2.75
C LEU A 23 3.50 -8.63 2.46
N LEU A 24 4.57 -7.85 2.41
CA LEU A 24 4.55 -6.51 1.85
C LEU A 24 5.05 -6.57 0.41
N ARG A 25 4.24 -6.17 -0.56
CA ARG A 25 4.62 -6.18 -1.97
C ARG A 25 4.18 -4.88 -2.66
N PRO A 26 4.76 -4.56 -3.83
CA PRO A 26 4.25 -3.47 -4.65
C PRO A 26 2.77 -3.64 -4.96
N TRP A 27 2.08 -2.51 -5.03
CA TRP A 27 0.67 -2.44 -5.44
C TRP A 27 0.49 -2.98 -6.86
N VAL A 28 -0.57 -3.76 -7.06
CA VAL A 28 -1.03 -4.25 -8.37
C VAL A 28 -2.50 -3.93 -8.57
N ARG A 29 -2.95 -3.88 -9.83
CA ARG A 29 -4.36 -3.59 -10.14
C ARG A 29 -5.34 -4.54 -9.44
N ASP A 30 -4.92 -5.79 -9.22
CA ASP A 30 -5.76 -6.80 -8.56
C ASP A 30 -6.01 -6.48 -7.07
N ASP A 31 -5.31 -5.50 -6.49
CA ASP A 31 -5.57 -5.02 -5.13
C ASP A 31 -6.81 -4.13 -5.03
N VAL A 32 -7.29 -3.57 -6.15
CA VAL A 32 -8.36 -2.57 -6.19
C VAL A 32 -9.65 -3.04 -5.51
N PRO A 33 -10.20 -4.24 -5.80
CA PRO A 33 -11.45 -4.69 -5.17
C PRO A 33 -11.32 -4.81 -3.65
N ALA A 34 -10.17 -5.29 -3.19
CA ALA A 34 -9.94 -5.52 -1.78
C ALA A 34 -9.66 -4.22 -1.02
N LEU A 35 -9.01 -3.25 -1.68
CA LEU A 35 -8.85 -1.90 -1.18
C LEU A 35 -10.19 -1.18 -1.02
N VAL A 36 -11.10 -1.29 -2.00
CA VAL A 36 -12.47 -0.77 -1.89
C VAL A 36 -13.20 -1.41 -0.70
N SER A 37 -13.09 -2.73 -0.55
CA SER A 37 -13.72 -3.45 0.55
C SER A 37 -13.20 -2.99 1.92
N ALA A 38 -11.89 -2.76 2.05
CA ALA A 38 -11.28 -2.27 3.29
C ALA A 38 -11.83 -0.89 3.67
N TYR A 39 -11.95 0.03 2.71
CA TYR A 39 -12.49 1.37 2.97
C TYR A 39 -14.02 1.40 3.20
N GLN A 40 -14.72 0.28 3.00
CA GLN A 40 -16.13 0.11 3.37
C GLN A 40 -16.30 -0.47 4.78
N GLU A 41 -15.23 -0.98 5.39
CA GLU A 41 -15.30 -1.63 6.68
C GLU A 41 -15.49 -0.61 7.82
N PRO A 42 -16.49 -0.80 8.71
CA PRO A 42 -16.80 0.18 9.75
C PRO A 42 -15.65 0.43 10.75
N GLU A 43 -14.80 -0.57 11.02
CA GLU A 43 -13.68 -0.40 11.96
C GLU A 43 -12.57 0.48 11.35
N ILE A 44 -12.26 0.29 10.08
CA ILE A 44 -11.39 1.20 9.30
C ILE A 44 -11.99 2.60 9.19
N GLN A 45 -13.28 2.72 8.83
CA GLN A 45 -13.95 4.01 8.68
C GLN A 45 -14.03 4.81 9.97
N ARG A 46 -14.08 4.14 11.13
CA ARG A 46 -14.08 4.80 12.44
C ARG A 46 -12.88 5.74 12.62
N TRP A 47 -11.74 5.39 12.07
CA TRP A 47 -10.49 6.14 12.21
C TRP A 47 -10.11 6.93 10.96
N HIS A 48 -10.59 6.53 9.79
CA HIS A 48 -10.20 7.15 8.52
C HIS A 48 -11.32 7.92 7.81
N ALA A 49 -12.59 7.79 8.24
CA ALA A 49 -13.81 8.49 7.76
C ALA A 49 -13.94 8.67 6.23
N ARG A 50 -13.14 7.95 5.44
CA ARG A 50 -13.14 7.94 3.98
C ARG A 50 -13.85 6.69 3.53
N SER A 51 -14.71 6.86 2.53
CA SER A 51 -15.08 5.78 1.64
C SER A 51 -14.31 5.97 0.33
N MET A 52 -14.19 4.92 -0.46
CA MET A 52 -13.52 4.98 -1.74
C MET A 52 -14.30 4.21 -2.78
N THR A 53 -14.56 4.85 -3.92
CA THR A 53 -15.12 4.21 -5.10
C THR A 53 -14.07 3.34 -5.79
N TYR A 54 -14.52 2.43 -6.66
CA TYR A 54 -13.60 1.60 -7.44
C TYR A 54 -12.65 2.43 -8.31
N GLN A 55 -13.15 3.49 -8.94
CA GLN A 55 -12.34 4.36 -9.79
C GLN A 55 -11.28 5.14 -8.98
N GLU A 56 -11.63 5.62 -7.79
CA GLU A 56 -10.67 6.26 -6.89
C GLU A 56 -9.59 5.28 -6.42
N ALA A 57 -9.97 4.03 -6.15
CA ALA A 57 -9.04 2.98 -5.80
C ALA A 57 -8.08 2.62 -6.95
N GLU A 58 -8.55 2.58 -8.20
CA GLU A 58 -7.69 2.38 -9.37
C GLU A 58 -6.63 3.48 -9.51
N HIS A 59 -7.04 4.75 -9.35
CA HIS A 59 -6.10 5.87 -9.39
C HIS A 59 -5.09 5.78 -8.24
N TRP A 60 -5.55 5.48 -7.02
CA TRP A 60 -4.67 5.32 -5.86
C TRP A 60 -3.60 4.26 -6.10
N VAL A 61 -3.99 3.08 -6.58
CA VAL A 61 -3.06 1.97 -6.86
C VAL A 61 -2.01 2.37 -7.91
N ALA A 62 -2.43 3.10 -8.96
CA ALA A 62 -1.52 3.60 -9.98
C ALA A 62 -0.55 4.65 -9.44
N ASP A 63 -1.05 5.60 -8.65
CA ASP A 63 -0.28 6.68 -8.06
C ASP A 63 0.73 6.15 -7.05
N ALA A 64 0.32 5.24 -6.17
CA ALA A 64 1.20 4.60 -5.19
C ALA A 64 2.36 3.84 -5.86
N ARG A 65 2.08 3.14 -6.98
CA ARG A 65 3.12 2.47 -7.76
C ARG A 65 4.10 3.46 -8.40
N ALA A 66 3.62 4.60 -8.88
CA ALA A 66 4.46 5.65 -9.47
C ALA A 66 5.29 6.41 -8.41
N ALA A 67 4.72 6.63 -7.22
CA ALA A 67 5.32 7.39 -6.12
C ALA A 67 6.65 6.79 -5.63
N TRP A 68 6.78 5.46 -5.64
CA TRP A 68 8.02 4.76 -5.26
C TRP A 68 9.25 5.28 -6.04
N SER A 69 9.09 5.47 -7.36
CA SER A 69 10.17 5.93 -8.24
C SER A 69 10.47 7.43 -8.12
N THR A 70 9.53 8.22 -7.58
CA THR A 70 9.59 9.69 -7.59
C THR A 70 9.96 10.31 -6.24
N ARG A 71 10.25 9.51 -5.21
CA ARG A 71 10.68 9.95 -3.85
C ARG A 71 9.68 10.84 -3.09
N ASN A 72 8.41 10.84 -3.48
CA ASN A 72 7.37 11.52 -2.72
C ASN A 72 6.69 10.50 -1.79
N SER A 73 7.23 10.36 -0.58
CA SER A 73 6.78 9.40 0.44
C SER A 73 5.52 9.87 1.17
N GLN A 74 4.47 10.16 0.42
CA GLN A 74 3.11 10.05 0.93
C GLN A 74 2.57 8.80 0.23
N ASP A 75 2.07 7.84 1.00
CA ASP A 75 1.34 6.63 0.54
C ASP A 75 2.11 5.29 0.64
N LEU A 76 2.05 4.76 1.86
CA LEU A 76 1.65 3.41 2.29
C LEU A 76 2.02 2.19 1.44
N TRP A 77 2.73 1.27 2.10
CA TRP A 77 2.93 -0.12 1.69
C TRP A 77 1.64 -0.92 1.92
N ILE A 78 1.30 -1.86 1.03
CA ILE A 78 0.27 -2.87 1.31
C ILE A 78 0.86 -3.98 2.15
N GLY A 79 0.22 -4.27 3.30
CA GLY A 79 0.34 -5.56 3.97
C GLY A 79 -0.74 -6.52 3.52
N VAL A 80 -0.35 -7.63 2.90
CA VAL A 80 -1.22 -8.78 2.65
C VAL A 80 -0.94 -9.81 3.75
N SER A 81 -1.91 -10.06 4.62
CA SER A 81 -1.91 -11.20 5.55
C SER A 81 -2.32 -12.48 4.80
N ARG A 82 -1.71 -13.63 5.13
CA ARG A 82 -2.13 -14.95 4.61
C ARG A 82 -3.53 -15.38 5.09
N ASP A 83 -4.09 -14.75 6.12
CA ASP A 83 -5.37 -15.12 6.77
C ASP A 83 -6.36 -13.92 6.87
N GLU A 84 -6.47 -13.12 5.81
CA GLU A 84 -7.36 -11.93 5.71
C GLU A 84 -6.87 -10.65 6.43
N ALA A 85 -7.37 -9.53 5.87
CA ALA A 85 -7.22 -8.12 6.21
C ALA A 85 -5.95 -7.37 5.74
N PHE A 86 -6.23 -6.34 4.94
CA PHE A 86 -5.33 -5.25 4.55
C PHE A 86 -5.05 -4.38 5.77
N VAL A 87 -3.78 -4.04 6.00
CA VAL A 87 -3.41 -3.01 6.98
C VAL A 87 -3.15 -1.72 6.21
N VAL A 88 -4.05 -0.74 6.37
CA VAL A 88 -3.86 0.66 5.94
C VAL A 88 -2.99 1.38 6.97
#